data_AF-A0A5B2Z1V8-F1
#
_entry.id   AF-A0A5B2Z1V8-F1
#
_cell.length_a   1.000
_cell.length_b   1.000
_cell.length_c   1.000
_cell.angle_alpha   90.00
_cell.angle_beta   90.00
_cell.angle_gamma   90.00
#
_symmetry.space_group_name_H-M   'P 1'
#
loop_
_entity.id
_entity.type
_entity.pdbx_description
1 polymer ?
#
loop_
_entity_poly.entity_id
_entity_poly.type
_entity_poly.pdbx_seq_one_letter_code
_entity_poly.pdbx_strand_id
1 'polypeptide(L)'
;MYFYFRDINIALVTLVSALSVALLVSYAPINIAIGQSNDTQTQNGLNETVDYTGFHSNIEQINGHIDKAVDNKIANNQKLTLAHTEHPIAEVLSLITIPLNESNSELNQTYYENLFNLDNLAKQNSTIADFENQSIKSLDLSDNVISTVIPSNILLSSEHNASVVKDLLNTAGSEYAEGVADGKLVQIVEFQDGSSFINRAYLLFNDTQNISNDANKITLLQTDFANLTDSVNNLKDPSVIDQMIVKINSELGGENNQANGTSTQSDEQLTSGDYIAKIRGLLDQVISSYETNDKVKAKELATTAYLDNFEFIEAPIGKELSDKGESLLREKLRDQIDSNATLYEIKQNIADINAVLDDAAIALSNSTAQ
;
A
#
# COMPACT_ATOMS: atom_id res chain seq x y z
N MET A 1 -16.15 5.52 21.60
CA MET A 1 -16.22 4.23 20.90
C MET A 1 -14.84 3.64 21.10
N TYR A 2 -14.68 2.70 22.04
CA TYR A 2 -13.38 2.10 22.33
C TYR A 2 -13.09 1.11 21.19
N PHE A 3 -12.06 1.37 20.38
CA PHE A 3 -11.51 0.35 19.50
C PHE A 3 -10.82 -0.67 20.41
N TYR A 4 -11.52 -1.77 20.68
CA TYR A 4 -10.91 -2.92 21.34
C TYR A 4 -9.94 -3.52 20.34
N PHE A 5 -8.64 -3.45 20.64
CA PHE A 5 -7.71 -4.45 20.14
C PHE A 5 -8.38 -5.81 20.37
N ARG A 6 -8.56 -6.60 19.31
CA ARG A 6 -9.02 -7.97 19.45
C ARG A 6 -7.94 -8.66 20.28
N ASP A 7 -8.22 -8.90 21.57
CA ASP A 7 -7.40 -9.75 22.43
C ASP A 7 -7.27 -11.09 21.71
N ILE A 8 -6.14 -11.29 21.04
CA ILE A 8 -5.76 -12.58 20.49
C ILE A 8 -5.56 -13.47 21.71
N ASN A 9 -6.55 -14.30 22.00
CA ASN A 9 -6.37 -15.41 22.93
C ASN A 9 -5.18 -16.23 22.44
N ILE A 10 -4.06 -16.10 23.16
CA ILE A 10 -2.87 -16.92 23.01
C ILE A 10 -3.26 -18.37 23.32
N ALA A 11 -3.70 -19.09 22.30
CA ALA A 11 -3.65 -20.54 22.32
C ALA A 11 -2.19 -20.92 22.02
N LEU A 12 -1.49 -21.33 23.07
CA LEU A 12 -0.22 -22.06 23.01
C LEU A 12 -0.24 -23.06 21.84
N VAL A 13 0.46 -22.77 20.74
CA VAL A 13 0.90 -23.82 19.82
C VAL A 13 2.27 -24.25 20.31
N THR A 14 2.27 -25.36 21.03
CA THR A 14 3.47 -26.05 21.47
C THR A 14 4.33 -26.44 20.26
N LEU A 15 5.56 -25.94 20.28
CA LEU A 15 6.72 -26.43 19.57
C LEU A 15 6.77 -27.98 19.64
N VAL A 16 6.65 -28.68 18.51
CA VAL A 16 7.05 -30.09 18.42
C VAL A 16 8.29 -30.18 17.53
N SER A 17 9.37 -30.52 18.20
CA SER A 17 10.68 -30.86 17.67
C SER A 17 10.66 -31.98 16.62
N ALA A 18 11.43 -31.77 15.56
CA ALA A 18 12.21 -32.71 14.75
C ALA A 18 11.72 -34.16 14.62
N LEU A 19 11.41 -34.55 13.38
CA LEU A 19 11.67 -35.92 12.91
C LEU A 19 12.41 -35.85 11.56
N SER A 20 13.71 -36.11 11.62
CA SER A 20 14.58 -36.36 10.48
C SER A 20 14.22 -37.68 9.80
N VAL A 21 13.84 -37.65 8.52
CA VAL A 21 13.85 -38.83 7.66
C VAL A 21 14.86 -38.57 6.55
N ALA A 22 16.01 -39.24 6.67
CA ALA A 22 17.00 -39.33 5.62
C ALA A 22 16.45 -40.16 4.46
N LEU A 23 16.24 -39.54 3.30
CA LEU A 23 16.07 -40.25 2.03
C LEU A 23 17.39 -40.17 1.27
N LEU A 24 18.12 -41.29 1.29
CA LEU A 24 19.25 -41.57 0.42
C LEU A 24 18.74 -41.63 -1.02
N VAL A 25 19.07 -40.61 -1.82
CA VAL A 25 18.98 -40.69 -3.29
C VAL A 25 20.40 -40.73 -3.83
N SER A 26 20.69 -41.81 -4.55
CA SER A 26 21.97 -42.10 -5.17
C SER A 26 22.37 -41.05 -6.20
N TYR A 27 23.54 -40.45 -6.02
CA TYR A 27 24.20 -39.61 -7.02
C TYR A 27 24.71 -40.48 -8.18
N ALA A 28 24.25 -40.19 -9.39
CA ALA A 28 24.94 -40.53 -10.63
C ALA A 28 25.67 -39.27 -11.13
N PRO A 29 26.97 -39.33 -11.49
CA PRO A 29 27.67 -38.16 -11.99
C PRO A 29 27.34 -37.93 -13.46
N ILE A 30 26.86 -36.74 -13.80
CA ILE A 30 26.88 -36.23 -15.17
C ILE A 30 27.91 -35.10 -15.21
N ASN A 31 29.06 -35.39 -15.82
CA ASN A 31 29.90 -34.36 -16.43
C ASN A 31 29.13 -33.72 -17.58
N ILE A 32 29.19 -32.39 -17.75
CA ILE A 32 29.46 -31.72 -19.03
C ILE A 32 29.63 -30.20 -18.83
N ALA A 33 30.78 -29.74 -19.34
CA ALA A 33 31.12 -28.47 -19.99
C ALA A 33 30.79 -27.11 -19.35
N ILE A 34 31.87 -26.43 -18.97
CA ILE A 34 31.99 -24.97 -18.94
C ILE A 34 31.84 -24.46 -20.37
N GLY A 35 30.73 -23.78 -20.66
CA GLY A 35 30.50 -23.03 -21.89
C GLY A 35 30.29 -21.57 -21.56
N GLN A 36 31.32 -20.74 -21.73
CA GLN A 36 31.14 -19.30 -21.87
C GLN A 36 30.30 -19.05 -23.13
N SER A 37 29.15 -18.38 -22.98
CA SER A 37 28.50 -17.70 -24.09
C SER A 37 28.26 -16.25 -23.67
N ASN A 38 29.13 -15.38 -24.18
CA ASN A 38 28.75 -14.01 -24.45
C ASN A 38 27.82 -14.10 -25.67
N ASP A 39 26.54 -13.75 -25.50
CA ASP A 39 25.81 -13.24 -26.64
C ASP A 39 24.87 -12.13 -26.21
N THR A 40 25.03 -11.03 -26.91
CA THR A 40 24.45 -9.72 -26.65
C THR A 40 23.05 -9.72 -27.25
N GLN A 41 22.01 -9.76 -26.41
CA GLN A 41 20.66 -9.45 -26.86
C GLN A 41 20.26 -8.06 -26.36
N THR A 42 20.30 -7.13 -27.31
CA THR A 42 19.39 -5.98 -27.47
C THR A 42 18.51 -5.66 -26.27
N GLN A 43 19.00 -4.76 -25.42
CA GLN A 43 18.17 -4.00 -24.49
C GLN A 43 17.33 -2.99 -25.27
N ASN A 44 16.04 -3.28 -25.40
CA ASN A 44 14.98 -2.30 -25.61
C ASN A 44 13.72 -2.88 -24.94
N GLY A 45 13.52 -2.46 -23.70
CA GLY A 45 12.53 -2.97 -22.76
C GLY A 45 13.13 -2.77 -21.38
N LEU A 46 12.79 -1.67 -20.72
CA LEU A 46 13.13 -1.46 -19.31
C LEU A 46 12.50 -2.64 -18.56
N ASN A 47 13.32 -3.55 -18.02
CA ASN A 47 12.88 -4.46 -16.97
C ASN A 47 12.55 -3.56 -15.77
N GLU A 48 11.30 -3.07 -15.68
CA GLU A 48 10.80 -2.50 -14.44
C GLU A 48 10.97 -3.60 -13.39
N THR A 49 11.84 -3.35 -12.42
CA THR A 49 11.98 -4.26 -11.28
C THR A 49 10.68 -4.13 -10.50
N VAL A 50 9.98 -5.24 -10.28
CA VAL A 50 8.73 -5.25 -9.51
C VAL A 50 8.99 -4.59 -8.17
N ASP A 51 8.22 -3.54 -7.86
CA ASP A 51 8.23 -2.92 -6.54
C ASP A 51 7.52 -3.85 -5.55
N TYR A 52 8.29 -4.77 -4.96
CA TYR A 52 7.75 -5.71 -3.98
C TYR A 52 7.24 -5.01 -2.72
N THR A 53 7.83 -3.88 -2.32
CA THR A 53 7.42 -3.17 -1.11
C THR A 53 6.07 -2.52 -1.31
N GLY A 54 5.89 -1.74 -2.38
CA GLY A 54 4.59 -1.16 -2.74
C GLY A 54 3.54 -2.25 -2.97
N PHE A 55 3.88 -3.32 -3.68
CA PHE A 55 2.97 -4.45 -3.88
C PHE A 55 2.48 -5.08 -2.57
N HIS A 56 3.38 -5.37 -1.63
CA HIS A 56 3.02 -5.95 -0.33
C HIS A 56 2.18 -4.95 0.51
N SER A 57 2.60 -3.68 0.57
CA SER A 57 1.89 -2.62 1.28
C SER A 57 0.46 -2.45 0.78
N ASN A 58 0.26 -2.44 -0.54
CA ASN A 58 -1.06 -2.38 -1.16
C ASN A 58 -1.96 -3.55 -0.72
N ILE A 59 -1.42 -4.77 -0.61
CA ILE A 59 -2.21 -5.91 -0.13
C ILE A 59 -2.54 -5.77 1.37
N GLU A 60 -1.62 -5.23 2.16
CA GLU A 60 -1.88 -4.92 3.56
C GLU A 60 -2.92 -3.81 3.75
N GLN A 61 -2.99 -2.81 2.86
CA GLN A 61 -4.08 -1.83 2.84
C GLN A 61 -5.43 -2.52 2.55
N ILE A 62 -5.49 -3.41 1.54
CA ILE A 62 -6.69 -4.23 1.28
C ILE A 62 -7.10 -5.02 2.54
N ASN A 63 -6.14 -5.63 3.25
CA ASN A 63 -6.40 -6.35 4.49
C ASN A 63 -6.96 -5.43 5.59
N GLY A 64 -6.42 -4.22 5.74
CA GLY A 64 -6.91 -3.20 6.67
C GLY A 64 -8.37 -2.82 6.43
N HIS A 65 -8.74 -2.58 5.17
CA HIS A 65 -10.14 -2.31 4.80
C HIS A 65 -11.06 -3.51 5.07
N ILE A 66 -10.63 -4.74 4.76
CA ILE A 66 -11.42 -5.96 5.03
C ILE A 66 -11.71 -6.09 6.53
N ASP A 67 -10.69 -5.93 7.38
CA ASP A 67 -10.83 -5.94 8.84
C ASP A 67 -11.86 -4.88 9.28
N LYS A 68 -11.81 -3.68 8.68
CA LYS A 68 -12.72 -2.59 9.02
C LYS A 68 -14.14 -2.77 8.50
N ALA A 69 -14.31 -3.41 7.35
CA ALA A 69 -15.62 -3.78 6.83
C ALA A 69 -16.33 -4.76 7.76
N VAL A 70 -15.58 -5.73 8.32
CA VAL A 70 -16.08 -6.69 9.32
C VAL A 70 -16.51 -5.98 10.60
N ASP A 71 -15.67 -5.12 11.17
CA ASP A 71 -16.00 -4.33 12.37
C ASP A 71 -17.31 -3.54 12.17
N ASN A 72 -17.44 -2.88 11.02
CA ASN A 72 -18.65 -2.13 10.69
C ASN A 72 -19.86 -3.03 10.49
N LYS A 73 -19.69 -4.23 9.92
CA LYS A 73 -20.78 -5.20 9.75
C LYS A 73 -21.30 -5.66 11.11
N ILE A 74 -20.40 -5.97 12.04
CA ILE A 74 -20.73 -6.34 13.42
C ILE A 74 -21.43 -5.19 14.15
N ALA A 75 -20.98 -3.95 13.91
CA ALA A 75 -21.62 -2.74 14.43
C ALA A 75 -22.95 -2.38 13.73
N ASN A 76 -23.41 -3.17 12.76
CA ASN A 76 -24.59 -2.91 11.93
C ASN A 76 -24.52 -1.56 11.19
N ASN A 77 -23.31 -1.14 10.80
CA ASN A 77 -23.05 0.07 10.03
C ASN A 77 -22.86 -0.24 8.55
N GLN A 78 -23.97 -0.47 7.87
CA GLN A 78 -24.00 -0.85 6.45
C GLN A 78 -23.28 0.15 5.53
N LYS A 79 -23.32 1.45 5.83
CA LYS A 79 -22.66 2.47 5.01
C LYS A 79 -21.15 2.28 5.02
N LEU A 80 -20.55 2.10 6.19
CA LEU A 80 -19.11 1.94 6.31
C LEU A 80 -18.65 0.54 5.94
N THR A 81 -19.46 -0.50 6.16
CA THR A 81 -19.18 -1.82 5.60
C THR A 81 -19.04 -1.75 4.08
N LEU A 82 -19.96 -1.05 3.41
CA LEU A 82 -19.91 -0.88 1.96
C LEU A 82 -18.69 -0.06 1.52
N ALA A 83 -18.43 1.07 2.18
CA ALA A 83 -17.30 1.93 1.84
C ALA A 83 -15.97 1.14 1.87
N HIS A 84 -15.71 0.40 2.95
CA HIS A 84 -14.47 -0.38 3.06
C HIS A 84 -14.43 -1.64 2.18
N THR A 85 -15.54 -2.13 1.61
CA THR A 85 -15.45 -3.16 0.55
C THR A 85 -15.24 -2.55 -0.83
N GLU A 86 -15.65 -1.30 -1.05
CA GLU A 86 -15.50 -0.59 -2.31
C GLU A 86 -14.11 0.05 -2.46
N HIS A 87 -13.53 0.62 -1.39
CA HIS A 87 -12.20 1.27 -1.42
C HIS A 87 -11.10 0.34 -1.99
N PRO A 88 -10.90 -0.91 -1.50
CA PRO A 88 -9.94 -1.85 -2.08
C PRO A 88 -10.06 -2.02 -3.60
N ILE A 89 -11.29 -2.15 -4.10
CA ILE A 89 -11.58 -2.38 -5.51
C ILE A 89 -11.33 -1.10 -6.32
N ALA A 90 -11.79 0.02 -5.77
CA ALA A 90 -11.74 1.31 -6.43
C ALA A 90 -10.33 1.86 -6.46
N GLU A 91 -9.49 1.60 -5.46
CA GLU A 91 -8.22 2.32 -5.24
C GLU A 91 -7.03 1.41 -5.39
N VAL A 92 -6.99 0.33 -4.62
CA VAL A 92 -5.75 -0.44 -4.44
C VAL A 92 -5.60 -1.58 -5.45
N LEU A 93 -6.70 -2.21 -5.88
CA LEU A 93 -6.70 -3.42 -6.70
C LEU A 93 -5.93 -3.26 -8.03
N SER A 94 -5.96 -2.06 -8.62
CA SER A 94 -5.22 -1.78 -9.86
C SER A 94 -3.70 -1.84 -9.69
N LEU A 95 -3.18 -1.49 -8.50
CA LEU A 95 -1.74 -1.45 -8.20
C LEU A 95 -1.11 -2.84 -8.00
N ILE A 96 -1.93 -3.86 -7.80
CA ILE A 96 -1.48 -5.24 -7.62
C ILE A 96 -1.79 -6.13 -8.82
N THR A 97 -2.64 -5.65 -9.74
CA THR A 97 -3.17 -6.47 -10.84
C THR A 97 -2.06 -6.90 -11.79
N ILE A 98 -1.15 -6.00 -12.18
CA ILE A 98 -0.10 -6.32 -13.15
C ILE A 98 0.91 -7.33 -12.57
N PRO A 99 1.55 -7.06 -11.42
CA PRO A 99 2.53 -8.01 -10.85
C PRO A 99 1.92 -9.39 -10.55
N LEU A 100 0.67 -9.43 -10.07
CA LEU A 100 -0.03 -10.68 -9.80
C LEU A 100 -0.41 -11.42 -11.07
N ASN A 101 -0.91 -10.73 -12.10
CA ASN A 101 -1.29 -11.37 -13.36
C ASN A 101 -0.09 -11.94 -14.13
N GLU A 102 1.05 -11.24 -14.11
CA GLU A 102 2.30 -11.72 -14.69
C GLU A 102 2.86 -12.95 -13.97
N SER A 103 2.68 -13.01 -12.63
CA SER A 103 3.12 -14.16 -11.83
C SER A 103 2.14 -15.34 -11.91
N ASN A 104 0.84 -15.07 -11.82
CA ASN A 104 -0.24 -16.07 -11.83
C ASN A 104 -1.61 -15.45 -12.17
N SER A 105 -1.96 -15.43 -13.46
CA SER A 105 -3.25 -14.92 -13.95
C SER A 105 -4.51 -15.61 -13.39
N GLU A 106 -4.45 -16.90 -13.05
CA GLU A 106 -5.59 -17.61 -12.44
C GLU A 106 -5.82 -17.15 -11.00
N LEU A 107 -4.74 -16.98 -10.24
CA LEU A 107 -4.81 -16.40 -8.89
C LEU A 107 -5.27 -14.94 -8.94
N ASN A 108 -4.81 -14.16 -9.92
CA ASN A 108 -5.29 -12.80 -10.14
C ASN A 108 -6.81 -12.75 -10.30
N GLN A 109 -7.36 -13.57 -11.20
CA GLN A 109 -8.80 -13.65 -11.41
C GLN A 109 -9.54 -14.12 -10.15
N THR A 110 -9.00 -15.13 -9.46
CA THR A 110 -9.58 -15.67 -8.23
C THR A 110 -9.65 -14.60 -7.13
N TYR A 111 -8.58 -13.82 -6.96
CA TYR A 111 -8.51 -12.78 -5.95
C TYR A 111 -9.47 -11.63 -6.28
N TYR A 112 -9.50 -11.19 -7.54
CA TYR A 112 -10.46 -10.20 -8.03
C TYR A 112 -11.91 -10.64 -7.74
N GLU A 113 -12.31 -11.83 -8.18
CA GLU A 113 -13.66 -12.34 -7.95
C GLU A 113 -13.99 -12.47 -6.46
N ASN A 114 -13.00 -12.81 -5.62
CA ASN A 114 -13.19 -12.93 -4.19
C ASN A 114 -13.51 -11.58 -3.52
N LEU A 115 -12.79 -10.52 -3.87
CA LEU A 115 -13.04 -9.16 -3.36
C LEU A 115 -14.41 -8.63 -3.84
N PHE A 116 -14.76 -8.85 -5.11
CA PHE A 116 -16.10 -8.50 -5.62
C PHE A 116 -17.22 -9.30 -4.94
N ASN A 117 -16.98 -10.56 -4.58
CA ASN A 117 -17.95 -11.34 -3.81
C ASN A 117 -18.12 -10.79 -2.39
N LEU A 118 -17.04 -10.31 -1.75
CA LEU A 118 -17.13 -9.65 -0.45
C LEU A 118 -17.96 -8.36 -0.53
N ASP A 119 -17.70 -7.51 -1.53
CA ASP A 119 -18.50 -6.30 -1.81
C ASP A 119 -19.98 -6.63 -2.10
N ASN A 120 -20.25 -7.67 -2.89
CA ASN A 120 -21.62 -8.12 -3.13
C ASN A 120 -22.33 -8.57 -1.84
N LEU A 121 -21.62 -9.24 -0.92
CA LEU A 121 -22.17 -9.57 0.38
C LEU A 121 -22.39 -8.33 1.24
N ALA A 122 -21.55 -7.29 1.15
CA ALA A 122 -21.82 -6.01 1.80
C ALA A 122 -23.11 -5.40 1.24
N LYS A 123 -23.27 -5.29 -0.08
CA LYS A 123 -24.46 -4.71 -0.74
C LYS A 123 -25.76 -5.45 -0.40
N GLN A 124 -25.67 -6.74 -0.14
CA GLN A 124 -26.79 -7.58 0.26
C GLN A 124 -27.00 -7.57 1.78
N ASN A 125 -28.21 -7.91 2.23
CA ASN A 125 -28.48 -8.15 3.65
C ASN A 125 -27.96 -9.55 4.08
N SER A 126 -26.69 -9.82 3.80
CA SER A 126 -25.96 -11.02 4.23
C SER A 126 -25.84 -11.07 5.74
N THR A 127 -25.74 -12.29 6.30
CA THR A 127 -25.49 -12.46 7.73
C THR A 127 -24.06 -12.05 8.09
N ILE A 128 -23.82 -11.71 9.36
CA ILE A 128 -22.46 -11.43 9.87
C ILE A 128 -21.55 -12.64 9.60
N ALA A 129 -22.02 -13.86 9.86
CA ALA A 129 -21.23 -15.07 9.67
C ALA A 129 -20.84 -15.31 8.19
N ASP A 130 -21.75 -15.06 7.24
CA ASP A 130 -21.42 -15.20 5.81
C ASP A 130 -20.37 -14.16 5.38
N PHE A 131 -20.50 -12.93 5.87
CA PHE A 131 -19.58 -11.84 5.58
C PHE A 131 -18.19 -12.09 6.19
N GLU A 132 -18.11 -12.50 7.46
CA GLU A 132 -16.87 -12.87 8.14
C GLU A 132 -16.17 -14.04 7.46
N ASN A 133 -16.91 -15.10 7.09
CA ASN A 133 -16.36 -16.25 6.38
C ASN A 133 -15.78 -15.87 5.01
N GLN A 134 -16.43 -14.94 4.29
CA GLN A 134 -15.88 -14.44 3.02
C GLN A 134 -14.65 -13.55 3.25
N SER A 135 -14.66 -12.74 4.32
CA SER A 135 -13.53 -11.88 4.70
C SER A 135 -12.29 -12.71 5.03
N ILE A 136 -12.44 -13.79 5.80
CA ILE A 136 -11.35 -14.73 6.10
C ILE A 136 -10.75 -15.32 4.82
N LYS A 137 -11.60 -15.74 3.87
CA LYS A 137 -11.11 -16.24 2.57
C LYS A 137 -10.36 -15.16 1.77
N SER A 138 -10.77 -13.89 1.90
CA SER A 138 -10.10 -12.78 1.23
C SER A 138 -8.70 -12.59 1.81
N LEU A 139 -8.59 -12.57 3.15
CA LEU A 139 -7.33 -12.48 3.88
C LEU A 139 -6.39 -13.66 3.58
N ASP A 140 -6.91 -14.90 3.57
CA ASP A 140 -6.12 -16.09 3.21
C ASP A 140 -5.59 -16.02 1.77
N LEU A 141 -6.37 -15.43 0.85
CA LEU A 141 -5.93 -15.21 -0.52
C LEU A 141 -4.88 -14.10 -0.61
N SER A 142 -4.98 -13.04 0.20
CA SER A 142 -3.95 -12.00 0.30
C SER A 142 -2.57 -12.60 0.60
N ASP A 143 -2.49 -13.52 1.58
CA ASP A 143 -1.23 -14.22 1.92
C ASP A 143 -0.68 -15.05 0.74
N ASN A 144 -1.58 -15.70 -0.01
CA ASN A 144 -1.21 -16.47 -1.20
C ASN A 144 -0.73 -15.56 -2.34
N VAL A 145 -1.38 -14.41 -2.53
CA VAL A 145 -0.97 -13.39 -3.51
C VAL A 145 0.42 -12.85 -3.18
N ILE A 146 0.66 -12.47 -1.93
CA ILE A 146 1.96 -11.97 -1.45
C ILE A 146 3.06 -13.01 -1.73
N SER A 147 2.86 -14.26 -1.29
CA SER A 147 3.85 -15.34 -1.46
C SER A 147 4.03 -15.83 -2.89
N THR A 148 3.06 -15.57 -3.78
CA THR A 148 3.15 -15.88 -5.21
C THR A 148 4.02 -14.89 -5.96
N VAL A 149 3.90 -13.59 -5.66
CA VAL A 149 4.59 -12.52 -6.38
C VAL A 149 5.97 -12.23 -5.79
N ILE A 150 6.11 -12.26 -4.46
CA ILE A 150 7.34 -11.85 -3.78
C ILE A 150 8.24 -13.08 -3.55
N PRO A 151 9.50 -13.06 -4.05
CA PRO A 151 10.46 -14.12 -3.78
C PRO A 151 10.65 -14.37 -2.29
N SER A 152 10.68 -15.63 -1.86
CA SER A 152 10.71 -15.98 -0.42
C SER A 152 11.91 -15.39 0.33
N ASN A 153 13.05 -15.19 -0.33
CA ASN A 153 14.21 -14.55 0.32
C ASN A 153 14.01 -13.06 0.59
N ILE A 154 13.14 -12.39 -0.16
CA ILE A 154 12.74 -10.99 0.06
C ILE A 154 11.63 -10.95 1.11
N LEU A 155 10.58 -11.76 0.92
CA LEU A 155 9.42 -11.79 1.82
C LEU A 155 9.79 -12.14 3.27
N LEU A 156 10.80 -12.98 3.48
CA LEU A 156 11.26 -13.37 4.82
C LEU A 156 12.34 -12.42 5.41
N SER A 157 12.72 -11.36 4.68
CA SER A 157 13.72 -10.41 5.16
C SER A 157 13.08 -9.34 6.07
N SER A 158 13.77 -9.02 7.16
CA SER A 158 13.31 -7.95 8.05
C SER A 158 13.41 -6.57 7.38
N GLU A 159 14.32 -6.38 6.44
CA GLU A 159 14.46 -5.14 5.67
C GLU A 159 13.23 -4.89 4.78
N HIS A 160 12.73 -5.92 4.11
CA HIS A 160 11.51 -5.81 3.32
C HIS A 160 10.31 -5.47 4.20
N ASN A 161 10.10 -6.23 5.28
CA ASN A 161 8.99 -5.98 6.19
C ASN A 161 9.08 -4.59 6.84
N ALA A 162 10.26 -4.14 7.25
CA ALA A 162 10.45 -2.78 7.76
C ALA A 162 10.09 -1.72 6.71
N SER A 163 10.38 -1.97 5.44
CA SER A 163 10.01 -1.06 4.34
C SER A 163 8.49 -1.02 4.13
N VAL A 164 7.81 -2.17 4.19
CA VAL A 164 6.35 -2.26 4.10
C VAL A 164 5.66 -1.58 5.29
N VAL A 165 6.19 -1.76 6.50
CA VAL A 165 5.69 -1.06 7.71
C VAL A 165 5.80 0.46 7.55
N LYS A 166 6.92 0.96 7.03
CA LYS A 166 7.10 2.41 6.80
C LYS A 166 6.12 2.95 5.78
N ASP A 167 5.93 2.21 4.68
CA ASP A 167 5.01 2.58 3.61
C ASP A 167 3.56 2.67 4.12
N LEU A 168 3.09 1.62 4.81
CA LEU A 168 1.78 1.60 5.47
C LEU A 168 1.58 2.76 6.47
N LEU A 169 2.60 3.09 7.26
CA LEU A 169 2.52 4.20 8.22
C LEU A 169 2.42 5.55 7.51
N ASN A 170 3.11 5.74 6.39
CA ASN A 170 3.02 6.98 5.61
C ASN A 170 1.62 7.15 5.03
N THR A 171 1.08 6.12 4.35
CA THR A 171 -0.29 6.13 3.83
C THR A 171 -1.29 6.37 4.96
N ALA A 172 -1.13 5.70 6.11
CA ALA A 172 -2.00 5.90 7.25
C ALA A 172 -2.01 7.34 7.80
N GLY A 173 -0.88 8.04 7.70
CA GLY A 173 -0.76 9.45 8.06
C GLY A 173 -1.60 10.35 7.17
N SER A 174 -1.55 10.13 5.85
CA SER A 174 -2.37 10.84 4.86
C SER A 174 -3.86 10.63 5.12
N GLU A 175 -4.30 9.36 5.20
CA GLU A 175 -5.68 8.96 5.47
C GLU A 175 -6.23 9.57 6.78
N TYR A 176 -5.40 9.56 7.83
CA TYR A 176 -5.77 10.18 9.10
C TYR A 176 -5.94 11.70 8.97
N ALA A 177 -5.10 12.38 8.19
CA ALA A 177 -5.18 13.82 7.97
C ALA A 177 -6.45 14.23 7.20
N GLU A 178 -6.94 13.37 6.31
CA GLU A 178 -8.25 13.54 5.66
C GLU A 178 -9.40 13.28 6.65
N GLY A 179 -9.21 12.33 7.56
CA GLY A 179 -10.20 11.92 8.56
C GLY A 179 -10.41 12.92 9.70
N VAL A 180 -9.38 13.69 10.07
CA VAL A 180 -9.36 14.51 11.29
C VAL A 180 -8.89 15.94 11.04
N ALA A 181 -9.71 16.92 11.46
CA ALA A 181 -9.34 18.33 11.47
C ALA A 181 -9.82 19.01 12.76
N ASP A 182 -9.01 19.92 13.30
CA ASP A 182 -9.30 20.69 14.54
C ASP A 182 -9.73 19.80 15.73
N GLY A 183 -9.11 18.63 15.88
CA GLY A 183 -9.41 17.66 16.93
C GLY A 183 -10.78 17.00 16.81
N LYS A 184 -11.37 16.98 15.61
CA LYS A 184 -12.68 16.38 15.32
C LYS A 184 -12.59 15.45 14.13
N LEU A 185 -13.43 14.41 14.15
CA LEU A 185 -13.69 13.59 12.97
C LEU A 185 -14.46 14.40 11.94
N VAL A 186 -13.87 14.56 10.76
CA VAL A 186 -14.49 15.21 9.60
C VAL A 186 -14.87 14.20 8.52
N GLN A 187 -14.07 13.13 8.37
CA GLN A 187 -14.35 12.01 7.47
C GLN A 187 -14.10 10.69 8.21
N ILE A 188 -15.19 9.99 8.60
CA ILE A 188 -15.07 8.78 9.41
C ILE A 188 -14.44 7.61 8.64
N VAL A 189 -14.60 7.55 7.31
CA VAL A 189 -14.03 6.48 6.49
C VAL A 189 -12.51 6.59 6.43
N GLU A 190 -11.96 7.77 6.10
CA GLU A 190 -10.50 7.98 6.04
C GLU A 190 -9.84 7.84 7.42
N PHE A 191 -10.50 8.32 8.49
CA PHE A 191 -10.03 8.04 9.84
C PHE A 191 -9.96 6.52 10.14
N GLN A 192 -10.94 5.78 9.65
CA GLN A 192 -11.00 4.33 9.82
C GLN A 192 -9.93 3.62 9.00
N ASP A 193 -9.66 4.09 7.78
CA ASP A 193 -8.59 3.59 6.91
C ASP A 193 -7.22 3.83 7.55
N GLY A 194 -6.89 5.08 7.90
CA GLY A 194 -5.63 5.39 8.60
C GLY A 194 -5.45 4.62 9.91
N SER A 195 -6.51 4.47 10.72
CA SER A 195 -6.45 3.65 11.94
C SER A 195 -6.17 2.17 11.66
N SER A 196 -6.73 1.64 10.57
CA SER A 196 -6.57 0.23 10.19
C SER A 196 -5.16 -0.04 9.65
N PHE A 197 -4.61 0.88 8.86
CA PHE A 197 -3.27 0.74 8.28
C PHE A 197 -2.18 0.83 9.34
N ILE A 198 -2.34 1.66 10.38
CA ILE A 198 -1.46 1.64 11.57
C ILE A 198 -1.50 0.27 12.27
N ASN A 199 -2.69 -0.32 12.40
CA ASN A 199 -2.84 -1.64 12.99
C ASN A 199 -2.15 -2.73 12.13
N ARG A 200 -2.31 -2.69 10.80
CA ARG A 200 -1.60 -3.61 9.88
C ARG A 200 -0.09 -3.46 9.99
N ALA A 201 0.41 -2.22 10.01
CA ALA A 201 1.83 -1.91 10.20
C ALA A 201 2.37 -2.47 11.53
N TYR A 202 1.61 -2.34 12.62
CA TYR A 202 1.98 -2.89 13.92
C TYR A 202 2.01 -4.43 13.93
N LEU A 203 1.01 -5.09 13.33
CA LEU A 203 0.96 -6.55 13.22
C LEU A 203 2.17 -7.08 12.44
N LEU A 204 2.47 -6.48 11.28
CA LEU A 204 3.63 -6.86 10.47
C LEU A 204 4.95 -6.62 11.23
N PHE A 205 5.10 -5.48 11.91
CA PHE A 205 6.24 -5.22 12.78
C PHE A 205 6.41 -6.30 13.86
N ASN A 206 5.33 -6.66 14.53
CA ASN A 206 5.35 -7.61 15.65
C ASN A 206 5.63 -9.05 15.20
N ASP A 207 5.18 -9.43 14.00
CA ASP A 207 5.40 -10.77 13.43
C ASP A 207 6.77 -10.91 12.73
N THR A 208 7.44 -9.78 12.46
CA THR A 208 8.76 -9.78 11.81
C THR A 208 9.86 -10.24 12.77
N GLN A 209 10.36 -11.44 12.52
CA GLN A 209 11.52 -11.98 13.23
C GLN A 209 12.80 -11.20 12.89
N ASN A 210 13.63 -10.98 13.91
CA ASN A 210 14.93 -10.30 13.77
C ASN A 210 14.86 -8.90 13.14
N ILE A 211 13.77 -8.15 13.36
CA ILE A 211 13.68 -6.75 12.94
C ILE A 211 14.75 -5.86 13.60
N SER A 212 15.21 -6.26 14.79
CA SER A 212 16.37 -5.71 15.48
C SER A 212 16.93 -6.76 16.44
N ASN A 213 18.26 -6.75 16.66
CA ASN A 213 18.88 -7.53 17.73
C ASN A 213 18.93 -6.76 19.07
N ASP A 214 18.58 -5.47 19.07
CA ASP A 214 18.48 -4.66 20.28
C ASP A 214 17.07 -4.71 20.87
N ALA A 215 16.94 -5.40 22.01
CA ALA A 215 15.68 -5.52 22.76
C ALA A 215 15.15 -4.17 23.29
N ASN A 216 16.02 -3.19 23.57
CA ASN A 216 15.59 -1.86 23.98
C ASN A 216 14.93 -1.13 22.81
N LYS A 217 15.50 -1.27 21.61
CA LYS A 217 14.94 -0.72 20.37
C LYS A 217 13.57 -1.31 20.06
N ILE A 218 13.40 -2.63 20.21
CA ILE A 218 12.10 -3.29 20.05
C ILE A 218 11.08 -2.73 21.06
N THR A 219 11.48 -2.61 22.33
CA THR A 219 10.61 -2.06 23.40
C THR A 219 10.21 -0.61 23.13
N LEU A 220 11.14 0.20 22.62
CA LEU A 220 10.88 1.58 22.22
C LEU A 220 9.88 1.65 21.07
N LEU A 221 10.08 0.87 20.01
CA LEU A 221 9.16 0.79 18.88
C LEU A 221 7.75 0.35 19.31
N GLN A 222 7.62 -0.67 20.15
CA GLN A 222 6.33 -1.08 20.72
C GLN A 222 5.65 0.05 21.50
N THR A 223 6.43 0.81 22.27
CA THR A 223 5.92 1.98 23.02
C THR A 223 5.49 3.09 22.05
N ASP A 224 6.23 3.31 20.97
CA ASP A 224 5.92 4.34 19.99
C ASP A 224 4.66 4.00 19.17
N PHE A 225 4.48 2.74 18.77
CA PHE A 225 3.23 2.27 18.16
C PHE A 225 2.02 2.43 19.09
N ALA A 226 2.19 2.12 20.39
CA ALA A 226 1.13 2.31 21.38
C ALA A 226 0.77 3.81 21.53
N ASN A 227 1.78 4.69 21.62
CA ASN A 227 1.58 6.13 21.72
C ASN A 227 0.92 6.73 20.46
N LEU A 228 1.30 6.23 19.27
CA LEU A 228 0.69 6.60 18.00
C LEU A 228 -0.79 6.21 18.00
N THR A 229 -1.10 4.97 18.35
CA THR A 229 -2.48 4.46 18.41
C THR A 229 -3.32 5.27 19.41
N ASP A 230 -2.79 5.54 20.60
CA ASP A 230 -3.45 6.37 21.60
C ASP A 230 -3.69 7.79 21.08
N SER A 231 -2.75 8.37 20.34
CA SER A 231 -2.89 9.71 19.77
C SER A 231 -3.96 9.78 18.68
N VAL A 232 -4.01 8.77 17.80
CA VAL A 232 -5.08 8.61 16.79
C VAL A 232 -6.45 8.46 17.47
N ASN A 233 -6.56 7.61 18.49
CA ASN A 233 -7.80 7.42 19.24
C ASN A 233 -8.29 8.69 19.97
N ASN A 234 -7.36 9.57 20.33
CA ASN A 234 -7.65 10.86 20.97
C ASN A 234 -7.78 12.02 19.98
N LEU A 235 -7.87 11.74 18.67
CA LEU A 235 -8.06 12.71 17.60
C LEU A 235 -7.01 13.85 17.69
N LYS A 236 -5.75 13.49 17.94
CA LYS A 236 -4.66 14.48 17.95
C LYS A 236 -4.52 15.12 16.58
N ASP A 237 -3.93 16.31 16.55
CA ASP A 237 -3.67 17.04 15.31
C ASP A 237 -2.86 16.17 14.33
N PRO A 238 -3.19 16.15 13.03
CA PRO A 238 -2.45 15.36 12.03
C PRO A 238 -0.95 15.59 12.05
N SER A 239 -0.47 16.81 12.33
CA SER A 239 0.97 17.09 12.43
C SER A 239 1.65 16.36 13.59
N VAL A 240 0.92 16.05 14.66
CA VAL A 240 1.43 15.24 15.78
C VAL A 240 1.53 13.77 15.38
N ILE A 241 0.56 13.28 14.62
CA ILE A 241 0.55 11.90 14.10
C ILE A 241 1.70 11.70 13.12
N ASP A 242 1.89 12.63 12.18
CA ASP A 242 3.00 12.62 11.22
C ASP A 242 4.37 12.60 11.91
N GLN A 243 4.57 13.44 12.94
CA GLN A 243 5.82 13.43 13.73
C GLN A 243 6.08 12.08 14.42
N MET A 244 5.03 11.42 14.90
CA MET A 244 5.15 10.08 15.50
C MET A 244 5.49 9.01 14.45
N ILE A 245 4.87 9.08 13.27
CA ILE A 245 5.18 8.21 12.14
C ILE A 245 6.63 8.39 11.70
N VAL A 246 7.09 9.62 11.49
CA VAL A 246 8.49 9.93 11.14
C VAL A 246 9.45 9.36 12.19
N LYS A 247 9.13 9.49 13.48
CA LYS A 247 9.93 8.90 14.56
C LYS A 247 10.00 7.37 14.42
N ILE A 248 8.86 6.68 14.29
CA ILE A 248 8.84 5.21 14.14
C ILE A 248 9.62 4.79 12.89
N ASN A 249 9.44 5.48 11.76
CA ASN A 249 10.13 5.18 10.52
C ASN A 249 11.65 5.34 10.63
N SER A 250 12.11 6.36 11.37
CA SER A 250 13.54 6.57 11.64
C SER A 250 14.14 5.44 12.49
N GLU A 251 13.37 4.93 13.46
CA GLU A 251 13.78 3.82 14.32
C GLU A 251 13.71 2.48 13.58
N LEU A 252 12.77 2.27 12.66
CA LEU A 252 12.73 1.05 11.84
C LEU A 252 13.94 0.93 10.90
N GLY A 253 14.63 2.03 10.59
CA GLY A 253 15.96 2.00 9.98
C GLY A 253 17.02 1.52 10.99
N GLY A 254 17.74 0.43 10.70
CA GLY A 254 18.72 -0.15 11.63
C GLY A 254 20.05 -0.60 11.00
N GLU A 255 21.13 0.07 11.41
CA GLU A 255 22.46 -0.49 11.76
C GLU A 255 23.41 -1.11 10.70
N ASN A 256 23.18 -1.00 9.38
CA ASN A 256 24.15 -1.50 8.38
C ASN A 256 25.12 -0.45 7.77
N ASN A 257 25.39 0.67 8.44
CA ASN A 257 26.32 1.71 7.93
C ASN A 257 27.49 2.04 8.85
N GLN A 258 28.12 1.03 9.43
CA GLN A 258 29.52 1.11 9.85
C GLN A 258 30.31 -0.08 9.29
N ALA A 259 30.72 0.03 8.01
CA ALA A 259 32.02 -0.44 7.47
C ALA A 259 31.98 -0.65 5.94
N ASN A 260 31.76 0.40 5.15
CA ASN A 260 32.63 0.71 3.99
C ASN A 260 32.16 2.03 3.39
N GLY A 261 33.09 2.94 3.15
CA GLY A 261 32.81 4.19 2.44
C GLY A 261 32.40 3.91 0.99
N THR A 262 31.10 3.86 0.75
CA THR A 262 30.48 4.06 -0.56
C THR A 262 29.08 4.58 -0.29
N SER A 263 28.92 5.89 -0.51
CA SER A 263 27.69 6.67 -0.60
C SER A 263 26.41 5.92 -0.26
N THR A 264 26.03 5.98 1.01
CA THR A 264 24.66 5.77 1.47
C THR A 264 23.79 6.78 0.74
N GLN A 265 22.93 6.32 -0.17
CA GLN A 265 21.78 7.11 -0.59
C GLN A 265 20.93 7.27 0.66
N SER A 266 20.87 8.50 1.16
CA SER A 266 19.75 8.93 1.99
C SER A 266 18.47 8.61 1.24
N ASP A 267 17.50 7.99 1.90
CA ASP A 267 16.10 8.07 1.50
C ASP A 267 15.76 9.57 1.46
N GLU A 268 15.95 10.20 0.30
CA GLU A 268 15.61 11.60 0.09
C GLU A 268 14.08 11.69 0.20
N GLN A 269 13.62 12.26 1.30
CA GLN A 269 12.24 12.71 1.43
C GLN A 269 11.96 13.61 0.22
N LEU A 270 11.08 13.15 -0.66
CA LEU A 270 10.76 13.84 -1.90
C LEU A 270 10.21 15.23 -1.56
N THR A 271 10.69 16.24 -2.28
CA THR A 271 10.08 17.56 -2.19
C THR A 271 8.72 17.55 -2.87
N SER A 272 7.82 18.46 -2.52
CA SER A 272 6.55 18.62 -3.24
C SER A 272 6.75 18.84 -4.76
N GLY A 273 7.87 19.44 -5.15
CA GLY A 273 8.25 19.58 -6.57
C GLY A 273 8.59 18.25 -7.24
N ASP A 274 9.23 17.32 -6.51
CA ASP A 274 9.55 15.99 -7.01
C ASP A 274 8.28 15.16 -7.21
N TYR A 275 7.32 15.24 -6.28
CA TYR A 275 6.00 14.62 -6.44
C TYR A 275 5.28 15.15 -7.69
N ILE A 276 5.21 16.48 -7.88
CA ILE A 276 4.59 17.07 -9.08
C ILE A 276 5.26 16.57 -10.37
N ALA A 277 6.60 16.49 -10.40
CA ALA A 277 7.32 15.98 -11.56
C ALA A 277 7.02 14.50 -11.84
N LYS A 278 6.95 13.66 -10.80
CA LYS A 278 6.56 12.25 -10.92
C LYS A 278 5.15 12.09 -11.47
N ILE A 279 4.17 12.84 -10.95
CA ILE A 279 2.78 12.80 -11.42
C ILE A 279 2.72 13.09 -12.92
N ARG A 280 3.41 14.13 -13.40
CA ARG A 280 3.46 14.46 -14.83
C ARG A 280 4.02 13.32 -15.68
N GLY A 281 5.13 12.73 -15.25
CA GLY A 281 5.72 11.58 -15.93
C GLY A 281 4.78 10.36 -15.97
N LEU A 282 4.01 10.12 -14.91
CA LEU A 282 3.00 9.07 -14.88
C LEU A 282 1.83 9.38 -15.81
N LEU A 283 1.34 10.62 -15.86
CA LEU A 283 0.27 11.04 -16.77
C LEU A 283 0.65 10.91 -18.25
N ASP A 284 1.91 11.20 -18.62
CA ASP A 284 2.41 10.95 -19.97
C ASP A 284 2.44 9.44 -20.30
N GLN A 285 2.74 8.60 -19.31
CA GLN A 285 2.68 7.15 -19.46
C GLN A 285 1.22 6.64 -19.55
N VAL A 286 0.27 7.23 -18.81
CA VAL A 286 -1.16 6.93 -18.94
C VAL A 286 -1.61 7.11 -20.39
N ILE A 287 -1.23 8.23 -21.02
CA ILE A 287 -1.52 8.48 -22.44
C ILE A 287 -0.92 7.37 -23.30
N SER A 288 0.36 7.06 -23.11
CA SER A 288 1.10 6.09 -23.91
C SER A 288 0.49 4.68 -23.82
N SER A 289 0.17 4.21 -22.60
CA SER A 289 -0.47 2.92 -22.36
C SER A 289 -1.90 2.88 -22.90
N TYR A 290 -2.66 3.96 -22.77
CA TYR A 290 -4.01 4.01 -23.33
C TYR A 290 -4.01 4.00 -24.88
N GLU A 291 -3.01 4.66 -25.51
CA GLU A 291 -2.82 4.64 -26.97
C GLU A 291 -2.52 3.23 -27.51
N THR A 292 -1.82 2.40 -26.74
CA THR A 292 -1.54 1.00 -27.09
C THR A 292 -2.66 0.04 -26.66
N ASN A 293 -3.78 0.58 -26.15
CA ASN A 293 -4.94 -0.16 -25.62
C ASN A 293 -4.61 -1.04 -24.40
N ASP A 294 -3.53 -0.73 -23.67
CA ASP A 294 -3.21 -1.31 -22.37
C ASP A 294 -3.87 -0.51 -21.24
N LYS A 295 -5.17 -0.76 -21.07
CA LYS A 295 -6.02 -0.04 -20.11
C LYS A 295 -5.72 -0.40 -18.66
N VAL A 296 -5.24 -1.62 -18.42
CA VAL A 296 -4.87 -2.06 -17.07
C VAL A 296 -3.65 -1.26 -16.62
N LYS A 297 -2.61 -1.16 -17.45
CA LYS A 297 -1.43 -0.32 -17.14
C LYS A 297 -1.79 1.15 -17.06
N ALA A 298 -2.62 1.66 -17.98
CA ALA A 298 -3.06 3.06 -17.92
C ALA A 298 -3.78 3.37 -16.60
N LYS A 299 -4.63 2.46 -16.10
CA LYS A 299 -5.31 2.63 -14.81
C LYS A 299 -4.36 2.55 -13.63
N GLU A 300 -3.45 1.57 -13.62
CA GLU A 300 -2.41 1.45 -12.59
C GLU A 300 -1.59 2.75 -12.49
N LEU A 301 -1.10 3.26 -13.61
CA LEU A 301 -0.34 4.51 -13.67
C LEU A 301 -1.13 5.73 -13.16
N ALA A 302 -2.43 5.82 -13.50
CA ALA A 302 -3.30 6.88 -13.01
C ALA A 302 -3.55 6.77 -11.49
N THR A 303 -3.70 5.54 -10.98
CA THR A 303 -3.81 5.27 -9.54
C THR A 303 -2.52 5.63 -8.82
N THR A 304 -1.35 5.19 -9.29
CA THR A 304 -0.03 5.54 -8.74
C THR A 304 0.20 7.05 -8.75
N ALA A 305 -0.24 7.74 -9.81
CA ALA A 305 -0.13 9.19 -9.88
C ALA A 305 -0.95 9.89 -8.77
N TYR A 306 -2.04 9.26 -8.32
CA TYR A 306 -2.86 9.78 -7.24
C TYR A 306 -2.33 9.34 -5.87
N LEU A 307 -2.46 8.06 -5.52
CA LEU A 307 -2.20 7.51 -4.17
C LEU A 307 -0.73 7.72 -3.77
N ASP A 308 0.20 7.32 -4.64
CA ASP A 308 1.63 7.31 -4.29
C ASP A 308 2.29 8.70 -4.45
N ASN A 309 1.56 9.72 -4.94
CA ASN A 309 2.16 11.01 -5.26
C ASN A 309 1.30 12.24 -4.96
N PHE A 310 0.05 12.32 -5.43
CA PHE A 310 -0.77 13.52 -5.29
C PHE A 310 -1.20 13.76 -3.84
N GLU A 311 -1.54 12.72 -3.08
CA GLU A 311 -1.93 12.82 -1.67
C GLU A 311 -0.87 13.53 -0.81
N PHE A 312 0.42 13.27 -1.08
CA PHE A 312 1.54 13.88 -0.36
C PHE A 312 1.67 15.40 -0.55
N ILE A 313 0.96 16.00 -1.50
CA ILE A 313 0.98 17.44 -1.74
C ILE A 313 -0.36 18.13 -1.42
N GLU A 314 -1.41 17.40 -1.02
CA GLU A 314 -2.75 17.98 -0.82
C GLU A 314 -2.82 18.98 0.33
N ALA A 315 -2.29 18.60 1.50
CA ALA A 315 -2.26 19.47 2.66
C ALA A 315 -1.54 20.81 2.37
N PRO A 316 -0.32 20.84 1.80
CA PRO A 316 0.39 22.10 1.58
C PRO A 316 -0.14 22.94 0.39
N ILE A 317 -0.92 22.39 -0.55
CA ILE A 317 -1.51 23.16 -1.67
C ILE A 317 -2.86 23.79 -1.32
N GLY A 318 -3.48 23.33 -0.24
CA GLY A 318 -4.75 23.85 0.26
C GLY A 318 -5.98 23.22 -0.41
N LYS A 319 -7.09 23.27 0.33
CA LYS A 319 -8.32 22.49 0.05
C LYS A 319 -8.86 22.65 -1.37
N GLU A 320 -8.92 23.87 -1.91
CA GLU A 320 -9.51 24.09 -3.24
C GLU A 320 -8.74 23.38 -4.36
N LEU A 321 -7.40 23.36 -4.28
CA LEU A 321 -6.56 22.69 -5.27
C LEU A 321 -6.55 21.17 -5.08
N SER A 322 -6.53 20.71 -3.81
CA SER A 322 -6.65 19.29 -3.46
C SER A 322 -7.99 18.71 -3.98
N ASP A 323 -9.14 19.29 -3.59
CA ASP A 323 -10.47 18.83 -4.04
C ASP A 323 -10.58 18.74 -5.57
N LYS A 324 -9.99 19.72 -6.29
CA LYS A 324 -10.00 19.76 -7.75
C LYS A 324 -9.09 18.70 -8.37
N GLY A 325 -7.91 18.49 -7.78
CA GLY A 325 -6.99 17.46 -8.24
C GLY A 325 -7.55 16.06 -8.00
N GLU A 326 -8.11 15.80 -6.83
CA GLU A 326 -8.81 14.56 -6.50
C GLU A 326 -9.91 14.25 -7.54
N SER A 327 -10.83 15.19 -7.77
CA SER A 327 -11.94 14.96 -8.72
C SER A 327 -11.46 14.70 -10.16
N LEU A 328 -10.36 15.32 -10.60
CA LEU A 328 -9.84 15.13 -11.96
C LEU A 328 -8.99 13.86 -12.10
N LEU A 329 -8.12 13.58 -11.12
CA LEU A 329 -7.09 12.54 -11.16
C LEU A 329 -7.60 11.22 -10.57
N ARG A 330 -8.15 11.23 -9.35
CA ARG A 330 -8.68 10.03 -8.65
C ARG A 330 -9.99 9.55 -9.25
N GLU A 331 -10.92 10.46 -9.52
CA GLU A 331 -12.25 10.07 -9.99
C GLU A 331 -12.30 10.05 -11.52
N LYS A 332 -12.28 11.22 -12.16
CA LYS A 332 -12.62 11.37 -13.57
C LYS A 332 -11.66 10.64 -14.52
N LEU A 333 -10.34 10.69 -14.29
CA LEU A 333 -9.38 10.03 -15.19
C LEU A 333 -9.56 8.51 -15.17
N ARG A 334 -9.75 7.94 -13.99
CA ARG A 334 -9.88 6.50 -13.79
C ARG A 334 -11.22 5.99 -14.33
N ASP A 335 -12.30 6.74 -14.10
CA ASP A 335 -13.60 6.51 -14.72
C ASP A 335 -13.55 6.58 -16.26
N GLN A 336 -12.81 7.54 -16.82
CA GLN A 336 -12.62 7.66 -18.27
C GLN A 336 -11.90 6.44 -18.85
N ILE A 337 -10.90 5.90 -18.14
CA ILE A 337 -10.19 4.68 -18.56
C ILE A 337 -11.12 3.46 -18.52
N ASP A 338 -11.88 3.28 -17.43
CA ASP A 338 -12.81 2.16 -17.25
C ASP A 338 -13.99 2.20 -18.24
N SER A 339 -14.53 3.39 -18.48
CA SER A 339 -15.68 3.61 -19.38
C SER A 339 -15.33 3.66 -20.86
N ASN A 340 -14.04 3.50 -21.21
CA ASN A 340 -13.53 3.55 -22.59
C ASN A 340 -13.76 4.91 -23.27
N ALA A 341 -13.52 6.00 -22.54
CA ALA A 341 -13.52 7.35 -23.11
C ALA A 341 -12.56 7.45 -24.31
N THR A 342 -12.80 8.42 -25.18
CA THR A 342 -11.91 8.64 -26.32
C THR A 342 -10.53 9.13 -25.84
N LEU A 343 -9.48 8.79 -26.59
CA LEU A 343 -8.13 9.29 -26.31
C LEU A 343 -8.09 10.83 -26.21
N TYR A 344 -8.93 11.52 -26.98
CA TYR A 344 -9.07 12.97 -26.91
C TYR A 344 -9.59 13.44 -25.55
N GLU A 345 -10.64 12.80 -25.02
CA GLU A 345 -11.21 13.13 -23.70
C GLU A 345 -10.22 12.86 -22.57
N ILE A 346 -9.43 11.79 -22.66
CA ILE A 346 -8.36 11.49 -21.69
C ILE A 346 -7.27 12.56 -21.74
N LYS A 347 -6.77 12.89 -22.95
CA LYS A 347 -5.75 13.95 -23.12
C LYS A 347 -6.24 15.29 -22.61
N GLN A 348 -7.52 15.61 -22.81
CA GLN A 348 -8.11 16.84 -22.30
C GLN A 348 -8.16 16.83 -20.76
N ASN A 349 -8.60 15.73 -20.13
CA ASN A 349 -8.60 15.65 -18.68
C ASN A 349 -7.18 15.73 -18.09
N ILE A 350 -6.20 15.09 -18.71
CA ILE A 350 -4.79 15.19 -18.31
C ILE A 350 -4.24 16.61 -18.45
N ALA A 351 -4.67 17.36 -19.48
CA ALA A 351 -4.32 18.77 -19.58
C ALA A 351 -4.94 19.59 -18.42
N ASP A 352 -6.18 19.29 -18.03
CA ASP A 352 -6.84 19.93 -16.89
C ASP A 352 -6.12 19.60 -15.56
N ILE A 353 -5.65 18.36 -15.37
CA ILE A 353 -4.85 17.93 -14.21
C ILE A 353 -3.50 18.68 -14.20
N ASN A 354 -2.83 18.78 -15.34
CA ASN A 354 -1.55 19.50 -15.44
C ASN A 354 -1.69 20.98 -15.06
N ALA A 355 -2.82 21.61 -15.36
CA ALA A 355 -3.12 22.97 -14.92
C ALA A 355 -3.26 23.06 -13.39
N VAL A 356 -3.89 22.07 -12.74
CA VAL A 356 -3.92 22.00 -11.27
C VAL A 356 -2.51 21.85 -10.69
N LEU A 357 -1.66 21.02 -11.31
CA LEU A 357 -0.27 20.86 -10.87
C LEU A 357 0.57 22.14 -11.05
N ASP A 358 0.29 22.94 -12.06
CA ASP A 358 0.90 24.27 -12.22
C ASP A 358 0.48 25.21 -11.08
N ASP A 359 -0.81 25.26 -10.76
CA ASP A 359 -1.34 26.06 -9.65
C ASP A 359 -0.79 25.59 -8.29
N ALA A 360 -0.69 24.28 -8.09
CA ALA A 360 -0.07 23.66 -6.91
C ALA A 360 1.39 24.08 -6.75
N ALA A 361 2.19 24.02 -7.82
CA ALA A 361 3.59 24.46 -7.79
C ALA A 361 3.71 25.94 -7.40
N ILE A 362 2.80 26.79 -7.89
CA ILE A 362 2.74 28.21 -7.50
C ILE A 362 2.40 28.36 -6.01
N ALA A 363 1.39 27.65 -5.51
CA ALA A 363 1.01 27.69 -4.09
C ALA A 363 2.17 27.30 -3.16
N LEU A 364 2.89 26.23 -3.50
CA LEU A 364 4.05 25.73 -2.75
C LEU A 364 5.26 26.68 -2.78
N SER A 365 5.46 27.41 -3.89
CA SER A 365 6.52 28.42 -3.99
C SER A 365 6.22 29.68 -3.16
N ASN A 366 4.94 30.01 -2.97
CA ASN A 366 4.52 31.16 -2.18
C ASN A 366 4.53 30.88 -0.67
N SER A 367 4.29 29.63 -0.26
CA SER A 367 4.32 29.21 1.15
C SER A 367 5.74 29.11 1.72
N THR A 368 6.76 28.91 0.88
CA THR A 368 8.18 28.91 1.29
C THR A 368 8.79 30.31 1.46
N ALA A 369 8.07 31.37 1.10
CA ALA A 369 8.53 32.76 1.15
C ALA A 369 8.07 33.55 2.40
N GLN A 370 7.39 32.91 3.36
CA GLN A 370 6.88 33.54 4.60
C GLN A 370 7.63 33.11 5.85
#